data_AF-D3JLB9-F1
#
_entry.id   AF-D3JLB9-F1
#
_cell.length_a   1.000
_cell.length_b   1.000
_cell.length_c   1.000
_cell.angle_alpha   90.00
_cell.angle_beta   90.00
_cell.angle_gamma   90.00
#
_symmetry.space_group_name_H-M   'P 1'
#
loop_
_entity.id
_entity.type
_entity.pdbx_description
1 polymer ?
#
loop_
_entity_poly.entity_id
_entity_poly.type
_entity_poly.pdbx_seq_one_letter_code
_entity_poly.pdbx_strand_id
1 'polypeptide(L)'
;RVLITAKEKRVTLEEVEVPLGDDMPQWYKELNPRETVPTLQVDGKKCMIESDLIARYIDRISSPANALIGSSPYQRHRVEFFLSEIGDLVKAYFGLVRDPFNEEKRKSVDHNTAYIEGIIAEHQGDGPYFLDDTFSMAEVMVVPFLACFRPVLSYYCGYDIFHEAPRLKKMYVTSMQRTTVKETISKPEEYIIGFKSKVPKSHVTWSLAPGYVLFVNKYSPFSDRPRLACALKNIDLPMLEIDLKQLPSWFRWFNQRETVPTLLTPQGTYVHESQLIVHYLDDGFPEHGPALLPKDADGSYHVRFVESNVDYFMDAMYSLIKDPKNMNAKEEFDWAAGELEKLLAEHQFGEGPFFGGTTMNAADVSLVPMLVHLKACTPDLTEGQDLLANYKLLAAAAEAGLTSEAGKKV
;
A
#
# COMPACT_ATOMS: atom_id res chain seq x y z
N ARG A 1 -0.75 24.19 4.02
CA ARG A 1 -1.79 25.22 4.25
C ARG A 1 -1.29 26.58 3.79
N VAL A 2 -0.45 27.27 4.58
CA VAL A 2 0.11 28.60 4.23
C VAL A 2 0.77 28.63 2.86
N LEU A 3 1.66 27.68 2.56
CA LEU A 3 2.33 27.60 1.25
C LEU A 3 1.36 27.39 0.08
N ILE A 4 0.34 26.54 0.24
CA ILE A 4 -0.71 26.36 -0.77
C ILE A 4 -1.45 27.68 -1.00
N THR A 5 -1.86 28.36 0.08
CA THR A 5 -2.50 29.67 -0.01
C THR A 5 -1.62 30.69 -0.71
N ALA A 6 -0.34 30.78 -0.32
CA ALA A 6 0.61 31.72 -0.94
C ALA A 6 0.73 31.46 -2.44
N LYS A 7 0.89 30.20 -2.86
CA LYS A 7 0.95 29.84 -4.29
C LYS A 7 -0.36 30.13 -5.04
N GLU A 8 -1.52 29.78 -4.48
CA GLU A 8 -2.83 30.11 -5.07
C GLU A 8 -3.03 31.62 -5.24
N LYS A 9 -2.52 32.41 -4.28
CA LYS A 9 -2.58 33.87 -4.29
C LYS A 9 -1.39 34.54 -4.98
N ARG A 10 -0.45 33.76 -5.53
CA ARG A 10 0.79 34.23 -6.17
C ARG A 10 1.61 35.16 -5.28
N VAL A 11 1.61 34.88 -3.98
CA VAL A 11 2.45 35.55 -2.97
C VAL A 11 3.74 34.78 -2.84
N THR A 12 4.86 35.49 -2.97
CA THR A 12 6.18 34.94 -2.69
C THR A 12 6.46 35.05 -1.20
N LEU A 13 6.91 33.95 -0.59
CA LEU A 13 7.36 33.90 0.79
C LEU A 13 8.85 33.57 0.81
N GLU A 14 9.58 34.17 1.74
CA GLU A 14 10.89 33.66 2.15
C GLU A 14 10.66 32.55 3.18
N GLU A 15 11.16 31.36 2.90
CA GLU A 15 10.95 30.19 3.73
C GLU A 15 12.18 29.95 4.61
N VAL A 16 11.96 29.86 5.92
CA VAL A 16 12.99 29.48 6.90
C VAL A 16 12.57 28.15 7.50
N GLU A 17 13.37 27.12 7.27
CA GLU A 17 13.13 25.79 7.83
C GLU A 17 13.46 25.78 9.32
N VAL A 18 12.53 25.26 10.14
CA VAL A 18 12.67 25.18 11.58
C VAL A 18 12.53 23.71 11.99
N PRO A 19 13.58 23.11 12.60
CA PRO A 19 13.48 21.77 13.14
C PRO A 19 12.36 21.63 14.18
N LEU A 20 11.75 20.44 14.26
CA LEU A 20 10.63 20.16 15.15
C LEU A 20 11.06 19.36 16.37
N GLY A 21 10.22 19.38 17.42
CA GLY A 21 10.46 18.59 18.63
C GLY A 21 11.65 19.10 19.43
N ASP A 22 12.48 18.18 19.92
CA ASP A 22 13.63 18.49 20.78
C ASP A 22 14.68 19.34 20.08
N ASP A 23 14.74 19.28 18.74
CA ASP A 23 15.69 20.04 17.91
C ASP A 23 15.23 21.47 17.62
N MET A 24 14.02 21.87 18.06
CA MET A 24 13.51 23.22 17.81
C MET A 24 14.41 24.28 18.48
N PRO A 25 14.99 25.22 17.72
CA PRO A 25 16.00 26.13 18.24
C PRO A 25 15.40 27.21 19.15
N GLN A 26 16.18 27.62 20.16
CA GLN A 26 15.75 28.59 21.17
C GLN A 26 15.27 29.93 20.57
N TRP A 27 15.94 30.42 19.52
CA TRP A 27 15.54 31.67 18.84
C TRP A 27 14.12 31.61 18.28
N TYR A 28 13.67 30.43 17.83
CA TYR A 28 12.32 30.26 17.29
C TYR A 28 11.29 30.13 18.41
N LYS A 29 11.65 29.47 19.52
CA LYS A 29 10.80 29.40 20.72
C LYS A 29 10.52 30.79 21.31
N GLU A 30 11.52 31.68 21.27
CA GLU A 30 11.36 33.09 21.65
C GLU A 30 10.45 33.86 20.68
N LEU A 31 10.52 33.53 19.38
CA LEU A 31 9.67 34.13 18.34
C LEU A 31 8.20 33.68 18.43
N ASN A 32 7.98 32.38 18.66
CA ASN A 32 6.67 31.77 18.86
C ASN A 32 6.67 30.91 20.14
N PRO A 33 6.24 31.47 21.29
CA PRO A 33 6.18 30.76 22.57
C PRO A 33 5.22 29.57 22.61
N ARG A 34 4.40 29.34 21.56
CA ARG A 34 3.61 28.10 21.44
C ARG A 34 4.45 26.91 20.99
N GLU A 35 5.70 27.14 20.57
CA GLU A 35 6.62 26.11 20.07
C GLU A 35 6.02 25.29 18.91
N THR A 36 5.28 25.98 18.04
CA THR A 36 4.64 25.40 16.86
C THR A 36 5.07 26.11 15.58
N VAL A 37 4.99 25.41 14.46
CA VAL A 37 5.07 25.99 13.11
C VAL A 37 3.68 25.96 12.47
N PRO A 38 3.36 26.90 11.54
CA PRO A 38 4.20 28.00 11.05
C PRO A 38 4.05 29.31 11.85
N THR A 39 5.02 30.21 11.66
CA THR A 39 4.96 31.64 12.03
C THR A 39 5.24 32.48 10.78
N LEU A 40 4.44 33.51 10.51
CA LEU A 40 4.67 34.46 9.43
C LEU A 40 5.19 35.79 10.00
N GLN A 41 6.36 36.24 9.54
CA GLN A 41 6.88 37.57 9.85
C GLN A 41 6.50 38.56 8.74
N VAL A 42 5.95 39.71 9.13
CA VAL A 42 5.58 40.81 8.22
C VAL A 42 6.32 42.08 8.63
N ASP A 43 6.91 42.76 7.65
CA ASP A 43 7.69 44.01 7.82
C ASP A 43 8.79 43.92 8.88
N GLY A 44 9.41 42.75 9.04
CA GLY A 44 10.52 42.50 9.97
C GLY A 44 10.17 42.60 11.47
N LYS A 45 8.92 42.87 11.85
CA LYS A 45 8.55 43.10 13.27
C LYS A 45 7.25 42.43 13.73
N LYS A 46 6.29 42.18 12.85
CA LYS A 46 5.00 41.58 13.23
C LYS A 46 5.03 40.08 12.97
N CYS A 47 4.78 39.28 14.00
CA CYS A 47 4.64 37.83 13.86
C CYS A 47 3.18 37.43 13.95
N MET A 48 2.73 36.62 13.00
CA MET A 48 1.43 35.97 13.01
C MET A 48 1.67 34.48 13.21
N ILE A 49 0.89 33.89 14.11
CA ILE A 49 0.90 32.46 14.41
C ILE A 49 -0.46 31.87 14.02
N GLU A 50 -0.57 30.54 14.09
CA GLU A 50 -1.72 29.75 13.63
C GLU A 50 -1.86 29.69 12.10
N SER A 51 -1.78 28.47 11.57
CA SER A 51 -1.75 28.23 10.13
C SER A 51 -3.00 28.74 9.39
N ASP A 52 -4.17 28.74 10.05
CA ASP A 52 -5.43 29.19 9.47
C ASP A 52 -5.51 30.72 9.42
N LEU A 53 -5.08 31.40 10.49
CA LEU A 53 -5.04 32.86 10.56
C LEU A 53 -4.04 33.43 9.56
N ILE A 54 -2.86 32.82 9.43
CA ILE A 54 -1.85 33.19 8.44
C ILE A 54 -2.41 33.01 7.02
N ALA A 55 -3.05 31.87 6.72
CA ALA A 55 -3.66 31.64 5.41
C ALA A 55 -4.75 32.67 5.09
N ARG A 56 -5.64 32.96 6.04
CA ARG A 56 -6.68 33.99 5.89
C ARG A 56 -6.09 35.38 5.70
N TYR A 57 -5.00 35.70 6.39
CA TYR A 57 -4.29 36.97 6.20
C TYR A 57 -3.76 37.10 4.77
N ILE A 58 -3.06 36.09 4.26
CA ILE A 58 -2.54 36.05 2.88
C ILE A 58 -3.69 36.18 1.87
N ASP A 59 -4.78 35.42 2.03
CA ASP A 59 -5.94 35.52 1.14
C ASP A 59 -6.59 36.92 1.16
N ARG A 60 -6.61 37.58 2.31
CA ARG A 60 -7.20 38.93 2.48
C ARG A 60 -6.35 40.03 1.84
N ILE A 61 -5.03 39.97 1.98
CA ILE A 61 -4.15 41.05 1.48
C ILE A 61 -3.85 40.93 -0.01
N SER A 62 -4.18 39.79 -0.63
CA SER A 62 -3.82 39.48 -2.01
C SER A 62 -5.02 39.56 -2.94
N SER A 63 -4.81 40.01 -4.18
CA SER A 63 -5.91 40.14 -5.16
C SER A 63 -6.26 38.79 -5.82
N PRO A 64 -7.56 38.48 -6.03
CA PRO A 64 -8.73 39.15 -5.48
C PRO A 64 -8.88 38.88 -3.97
N ALA A 65 -9.11 39.91 -3.16
CA ALA A 65 -9.14 39.77 -1.70
C ALA A 65 -10.29 38.86 -1.23
N ASN A 66 -9.99 37.94 -0.30
CA ASN A 66 -10.95 36.98 0.27
C ASN A 66 -11.57 36.01 -0.75
N ALA A 67 -10.85 35.68 -1.81
CA ALA A 67 -11.36 34.80 -2.86
C ALA A 67 -11.47 33.33 -2.42
N LEU A 68 -10.62 32.89 -1.49
CA LEU A 68 -10.61 31.49 -1.05
C LEU A 68 -11.67 31.20 0.03
N ILE A 69 -12.12 32.20 0.78
CA ILE A 69 -13.12 31.99 1.84
C ILE A 69 -14.56 31.97 1.30
N GLY A 70 -14.80 32.32 0.03
CA GLY A 70 -16.11 32.27 -0.61
C GLY A 70 -16.65 33.65 -1.04
N SER A 71 -17.51 33.65 -2.05
CA SER A 71 -17.97 34.87 -2.74
C SER A 71 -19.22 35.51 -2.10
N SER A 72 -19.95 34.77 -1.26
CA SER A 72 -21.15 35.26 -0.55
C SER A 72 -21.04 35.03 0.97
N PRO A 73 -21.80 35.79 1.80
CA PRO A 73 -21.83 35.56 3.24
C PRO A 73 -22.16 34.11 3.63
N TYR A 74 -23.06 33.47 2.89
CA TYR A 74 -23.44 32.08 3.14
C TYR A 74 -22.31 31.09 2.78
N GLN A 75 -21.63 31.27 1.64
CA GLN A 75 -20.46 30.45 1.30
C GLN A 75 -19.35 30.60 2.34
N ARG A 76 -19.12 31.83 2.83
CA ARG A 76 -18.14 32.09 3.88
C ARG A 76 -18.48 31.36 5.17
N HIS A 77 -19.73 31.47 5.62
CA HIS A 77 -20.19 30.75 6.80
C HIS A 77 -19.98 29.23 6.64
N ARG A 78 -20.33 28.65 5.48
CA ARG A 78 -20.12 27.22 5.21
C ARG A 78 -18.66 26.82 5.33
N VAL A 79 -17.75 27.58 4.73
CA VAL A 79 -16.31 27.31 4.80
C VAL A 79 -15.82 27.45 6.23
N GLU A 80 -16.24 28.49 6.94
CA GLU A 80 -15.84 28.73 8.33
C GLU A 80 -16.33 27.64 9.29
N PHE A 81 -17.55 27.17 9.11
CA PHE A 81 -18.10 26.03 9.84
C PHE A 81 -17.31 24.75 9.52
N PHE A 82 -17.08 24.44 8.25
CA PHE A 82 -16.27 23.27 7.89
C PHE A 82 -14.88 23.31 8.54
N LEU A 83 -14.26 24.49 8.62
CA LEU A 83 -12.97 24.71 9.26
C LEU A 83 -12.98 24.41 10.77
N SER A 84 -14.09 24.67 11.48
CA SER A 84 -14.18 24.35 12.91
C SER A 84 -14.25 22.85 13.18
N GLU A 85 -14.80 22.08 12.24
CA GLU A 85 -15.02 20.64 12.41
C GLU A 85 -13.80 19.76 12.06
N ILE A 86 -12.87 20.25 11.22
CA ILE A 86 -11.68 19.47 10.81
C ILE A 86 -10.77 19.11 11.99
N GLY A 87 -10.78 19.89 13.07
CA GLY A 87 -9.92 19.67 14.23
C GLY A 87 -10.08 18.29 14.86
N ASP A 88 -11.32 17.79 14.96
CA ASP A 88 -11.60 16.51 15.62
C ASP A 88 -11.25 15.31 14.74
N LEU A 89 -11.44 15.40 13.43
CA LEU A 89 -10.93 14.41 12.48
C LEU A 89 -9.40 14.26 12.57
N VAL A 90 -8.68 15.37 12.63
CA VAL A 90 -7.21 15.36 12.74
C VAL A 90 -6.76 14.75 14.08
N LYS A 91 -7.45 15.07 15.19
CA LYS A 91 -7.19 14.43 16.48
C LYS A 91 -7.41 12.92 16.43
N ALA A 92 -8.47 12.46 15.75
CA ALA A 92 -8.74 11.04 15.56
C ALA A 92 -7.62 10.35 14.79
N TYR A 93 -7.12 10.96 13.70
CA TYR A 93 -5.95 10.43 12.96
C TYR A 93 -4.71 10.30 13.84
N PHE A 94 -4.35 11.33 14.61
CA PHE A 94 -3.22 11.24 15.56
C PHE A 94 -3.46 10.17 16.64
N GLY A 95 -4.69 10.02 17.10
CA GLY A 95 -5.09 8.99 18.06
C GLY A 95 -4.84 7.59 17.52
N LEU A 96 -5.19 7.34 16.26
CA LEU A 96 -4.98 6.06 15.60
C LEU A 96 -3.50 5.79 15.32
N VAL A 97 -2.72 6.78 14.85
CA VAL A 97 -1.26 6.58 14.66
C VAL A 97 -0.55 6.17 15.96
N ARG A 98 -0.96 6.73 17.10
CA ARG A 98 -0.37 6.43 18.42
C ARG A 98 -0.78 5.08 18.97
N ASP A 99 -1.89 4.52 18.50
CA ASP A 99 -2.38 3.20 18.88
C ASP A 99 -2.98 2.46 17.65
N PRO A 100 -2.12 2.01 16.70
CA PRO A 100 -2.51 1.62 15.34
C PRO A 100 -3.56 0.52 15.24
N PHE A 101 -3.64 -0.36 16.23
CA PHE A 101 -4.49 -1.55 16.19
C PHE A 101 -5.71 -1.45 17.13
N ASN A 102 -5.95 -0.27 17.71
CA ASN A 102 -7.06 -0.04 18.61
C ASN A 102 -8.38 0.17 17.85
N GLU A 103 -9.35 -0.71 18.10
CA GLU A 103 -10.66 -0.66 17.45
C GLU A 103 -11.45 0.62 17.78
N GLU A 104 -11.40 1.12 19.01
CA GLU A 104 -12.10 2.34 19.40
C GLU A 104 -11.49 3.58 18.73
N LYS A 105 -10.17 3.58 18.49
CA LYS A 105 -9.52 4.65 17.71
C LYS A 105 -9.92 4.57 16.23
N ARG A 106 -10.09 3.38 15.65
CA ARG A 106 -10.62 3.22 14.29
C ARG A 106 -12.05 3.75 14.18
N LYS A 107 -12.94 3.32 15.08
CA LYS A 107 -14.32 3.84 15.15
C LYS A 107 -14.37 5.36 15.32
N SER A 108 -13.44 5.93 16.09
CA SER A 108 -13.32 7.38 16.21
C SER A 108 -12.97 8.05 14.88
N VAL A 109 -12.08 7.45 14.08
CA VAL A 109 -11.78 7.95 12.73
C VAL A 109 -12.98 7.75 11.80
N ASP A 110 -13.65 6.60 11.83
CA ASP A 110 -14.86 6.32 11.04
C ASP A 110 -15.94 7.38 11.31
N HIS A 111 -16.25 7.61 12.60
CA HIS A 111 -17.27 8.58 13.04
C HIS A 111 -16.96 10.01 12.56
N ASN A 112 -15.73 10.47 12.77
CA ASN A 112 -15.34 11.81 12.33
C ASN A 112 -15.32 11.94 10.81
N THR A 113 -14.90 10.88 10.11
CA THR A 113 -14.88 10.86 8.64
C THR A 113 -16.29 10.93 8.08
N ALA A 114 -17.22 10.12 8.61
CA ALA A 114 -18.63 10.16 8.23
C ALA A 114 -19.28 11.52 8.54
N TYR A 115 -18.93 12.16 9.65
CA TYR A 115 -19.40 13.50 9.99
C TYR A 115 -18.93 14.55 8.96
N ILE A 116 -17.64 14.56 8.62
CA ILE A 116 -17.09 15.45 7.59
C ILE A 116 -17.71 15.18 6.21
N GLU A 117 -17.86 13.91 5.84
CA GLU A 117 -18.54 13.51 4.60
C GLU A 117 -19.99 14.03 4.55
N GLY A 118 -20.72 13.96 5.67
CA GLY A 118 -22.06 14.52 5.82
C GLY A 118 -22.13 16.03 5.60
N ILE A 119 -21.19 16.79 6.16
CA ILE A 119 -21.10 18.25 5.96
C ILE A 119 -20.86 18.59 4.48
N ILE A 120 -20.00 17.81 3.80
CA ILE A 120 -19.77 17.97 2.36
C ILE A 120 -21.05 17.63 1.59
N ALA A 121 -21.70 16.51 1.90
CA ALA A 121 -22.88 16.02 1.19
C ALA A 121 -24.10 16.94 1.30
N GLU A 122 -24.30 17.63 2.43
CA GLU A 122 -25.45 18.50 2.64
C GLU A 122 -25.51 19.68 1.64
N HIS A 123 -24.35 20.12 1.14
CA HIS A 123 -24.27 21.38 0.40
C HIS A 123 -23.39 21.35 -0.87
N GLN A 124 -22.78 20.21 -1.19
CA GLN A 124 -22.08 20.00 -2.45
C GLN A 124 -23.07 19.52 -3.50
N GLY A 125 -23.11 20.21 -4.64
CA GLY A 125 -23.74 19.73 -5.87
C GLY A 125 -22.85 18.67 -6.55
N ASP A 126 -22.68 18.81 -7.87
CA ASP A 126 -21.94 17.84 -8.69
C ASP A 126 -20.44 18.14 -8.77
N GLY A 127 -19.99 19.28 -8.23
CA GLY A 127 -18.61 19.72 -8.31
C GLY A 127 -17.64 18.85 -7.50
N PRO A 128 -16.32 18.96 -7.74
CA PRO A 128 -15.32 18.18 -7.03
C PRO A 128 -14.86 18.78 -5.70
N TYR A 129 -15.08 20.06 -5.45
CA TYR A 129 -14.67 20.78 -4.24
C TYR A 129 -15.84 21.02 -3.29
N PHE A 130 -15.55 21.51 -2.09
CA PHE A 130 -16.53 21.87 -1.07
C PHE A 130 -17.50 22.96 -1.55
N LEU A 131 -17.00 23.93 -2.33
CA LEU A 131 -17.79 24.95 -3.03
C LEU A 131 -17.95 24.60 -4.51
N ASP A 132 -18.24 23.33 -4.80
CA ASP A 132 -18.43 22.76 -6.13
C ASP A 132 -17.22 22.92 -7.05
N ASP A 133 -17.29 23.83 -8.02
CA ASP A 133 -16.22 24.06 -8.98
C ASP A 133 -15.13 25.02 -8.45
N THR A 134 -15.32 25.55 -7.25
CA THR A 134 -14.42 26.54 -6.65
C THR A 134 -13.51 25.90 -5.59
N PHE A 135 -12.20 25.89 -5.85
CA PHE A 135 -11.19 25.59 -4.84
C PHE A 135 -11.13 26.71 -3.79
N SER A 136 -11.23 26.35 -2.52
CA SER A 136 -11.49 27.26 -1.41
C SER A 136 -10.58 26.97 -0.21
N MET A 137 -10.77 27.74 0.86
CA MET A 137 -10.07 27.54 2.11
C MET A 137 -10.44 26.19 2.76
N ALA A 138 -11.58 25.59 2.43
CA ALA A 138 -11.94 24.25 2.89
C ALA A 138 -10.89 23.21 2.43
N GLU A 139 -10.56 23.19 1.13
CA GLU A 139 -9.54 22.30 0.58
C GLU A 139 -8.16 22.61 1.15
N VAL A 140 -7.78 23.90 1.18
CA VAL A 140 -6.49 24.34 1.72
C VAL A 140 -6.26 23.80 3.13
N MET A 141 -7.32 23.71 3.95
CA MET A 141 -7.24 23.29 5.34
C MET A 141 -7.21 21.77 5.49
N VAL A 142 -7.99 21.02 4.71
CA VAL A 142 -8.11 19.56 4.89
C VAL A 142 -7.10 18.78 4.05
N VAL A 143 -6.82 19.20 2.80
CA VAL A 143 -6.00 18.43 1.85
C VAL A 143 -4.59 18.12 2.36
N PRO A 144 -3.86 19.06 3.01
CA PRO A 144 -2.54 18.73 3.58
C PRO A 144 -2.58 17.61 4.62
N PHE A 145 -3.66 17.54 5.43
CA PHE A 145 -3.83 16.46 6.38
C PHE A 145 -4.19 15.15 5.69
N LEU A 146 -5.04 15.17 4.67
CA LEU A 146 -5.35 13.97 3.90
C LEU A 146 -4.11 13.42 3.17
N ALA A 147 -3.31 14.30 2.55
CA ALA A 147 -2.08 13.94 1.88
C ALA A 147 -1.04 13.32 2.82
N CYS A 148 -0.98 13.82 4.07
CA CYS A 148 -0.11 13.30 5.11
C CYS A 148 -0.65 11.98 5.70
N PHE A 149 -1.90 11.96 6.15
CA PHE A 149 -2.45 10.83 6.91
C PHE A 149 -2.89 9.66 6.05
N ARG A 150 -3.20 9.86 4.77
CA ARG A 150 -3.51 8.74 3.86
C ARG A 150 -2.38 7.71 3.82
N PRO A 151 -1.12 8.05 3.47
CA PRO A 151 -0.04 7.07 3.49
C PRO A 151 0.35 6.64 4.92
N VAL A 152 0.32 7.53 5.90
CA VAL A 152 0.71 7.22 7.30
C VAL A 152 -0.23 6.19 7.94
N LEU A 153 -1.54 6.43 7.89
CA LEU A 153 -2.53 5.50 8.45
C LEU A 153 -2.65 4.23 7.60
N SER A 154 -2.45 4.32 6.29
CA SER A 154 -2.39 3.11 5.48
C SER A 154 -1.18 2.26 5.86
N TYR A 155 0.03 2.84 5.96
CA TYR A 155 1.28 2.12 6.28
C TYR A 155 1.34 1.56 7.71
N TYR A 156 0.97 2.36 8.71
CA TYR A 156 1.06 1.93 10.12
C TYR A 156 -0.21 1.25 10.63
N CYS A 157 -1.37 1.53 10.04
CA CYS A 157 -2.64 1.05 10.59
C CYS A 157 -3.39 0.15 9.61
N GLY A 158 -2.97 -0.03 8.35
CA GLY A 158 -3.79 -0.75 7.37
C GLY A 158 -5.18 -0.12 7.26
N TYR A 159 -5.23 1.22 7.22
CA TYR A 159 -6.49 1.97 7.28
C TYR A 159 -6.62 2.91 6.09
N ASP A 160 -7.68 2.72 5.29
CA ASP A 160 -8.04 3.63 4.21
C ASP A 160 -8.95 4.75 4.75
N ILE A 161 -8.42 5.97 4.82
CA ILE A 161 -9.16 7.15 5.30
C ILE A 161 -10.35 7.54 4.42
N PHE A 162 -10.53 6.88 3.26
CA PHE A 162 -11.59 7.18 2.31
C PHE A 162 -12.62 6.06 2.11
N HIS A 163 -12.52 4.93 2.82
CA HIS A 163 -13.36 3.75 2.56
C HIS A 163 -14.87 4.04 2.65
N GLU A 164 -15.28 4.99 3.48
CA GLU A 164 -16.67 5.49 3.61
C GLU A 164 -16.82 7.00 3.30
N ALA A 165 -15.87 7.60 2.58
CA ALA A 165 -15.83 9.04 2.33
C ALA A 165 -15.62 9.40 0.85
N PRO A 166 -16.55 9.02 -0.05
CA PRO A 166 -16.37 9.19 -1.48
C PRO A 166 -16.25 10.66 -1.92
N ARG A 167 -16.95 11.61 -1.29
CA ARG A 167 -16.85 13.04 -1.63
C ARG A 167 -15.55 13.63 -1.11
N LEU A 168 -15.16 13.30 0.13
CA LEU A 168 -13.85 13.67 0.67
C LEU A 168 -12.71 13.13 -0.22
N LYS A 169 -12.84 11.90 -0.72
CA LYS A 169 -11.91 11.28 -1.69
C LYS A 169 -11.87 12.05 -3.01
N LYS A 170 -13.03 12.38 -3.59
CA LYS A 170 -13.13 13.16 -4.83
C LYS A 170 -12.47 14.53 -4.67
N MET A 171 -12.71 15.20 -3.55
CA MET A 171 -12.09 16.48 -3.19
C MET A 171 -10.57 16.36 -3.07
N TYR A 172 -10.07 15.32 -2.39
CA TYR A 172 -8.64 15.04 -2.28
C TYR A 172 -8.00 14.78 -3.64
N VAL A 173 -8.52 13.82 -4.43
CA VAL A 173 -7.96 13.44 -5.72
C VAL A 173 -7.91 14.64 -6.67
N THR A 174 -8.98 15.44 -6.73
CA THR A 174 -9.03 16.62 -7.59
C THR A 174 -8.06 17.70 -7.11
N SER A 175 -8.01 17.96 -5.81
CA SER A 175 -7.07 18.94 -5.23
C SER A 175 -5.61 18.56 -5.47
N MET A 176 -5.28 17.27 -5.38
CA MET A 176 -3.94 16.75 -5.68
C MET A 176 -3.55 16.89 -7.16
N GLN A 177 -4.48 17.21 -8.08
CA GLN A 177 -4.13 17.53 -9.47
C GLN A 177 -3.66 18.97 -9.67
N ARG A 178 -3.93 19.88 -8.72
CA ARG A 178 -3.54 21.28 -8.81
C ARG A 178 -2.02 21.44 -8.65
N THR A 179 -1.40 22.20 -9.54
CA THR A 179 0.04 22.48 -9.51
C THR A 179 0.50 23.04 -8.16
N THR A 180 -0.25 24.00 -7.60
CA THR A 180 0.01 24.63 -6.30
C THR A 180 0.05 23.64 -5.15
N VAL A 181 -0.77 22.59 -5.19
CA VAL A 181 -0.82 21.51 -4.19
C VAL A 181 0.34 20.54 -4.44
N LYS A 182 0.54 20.06 -5.68
CA LYS A 182 1.62 19.14 -6.05
C LYS A 182 3.00 19.66 -5.66
N GLU A 183 3.26 20.95 -5.88
CA GLU A 183 4.53 21.58 -5.55
C GLU A 183 4.77 21.80 -4.04
N THR A 184 3.74 21.62 -3.21
CA THR A 184 3.81 21.92 -1.76
C THR A 184 3.78 20.66 -0.89
N ILE A 185 3.20 19.58 -1.40
CA ILE A 185 3.02 18.33 -0.65
C ILE A 185 4.26 17.45 -0.79
N SER A 186 4.71 16.91 0.34
CA SER A 186 5.82 15.97 0.43
C SER A 186 5.47 14.62 -0.17
N LYS A 187 6.50 13.81 -0.45
CA LYS A 187 6.28 12.44 -0.90
C LYS A 187 5.69 11.58 0.22
N PRO A 188 4.88 10.54 -0.09
CA PRO A 188 4.30 9.64 0.91
C PRO A 188 5.29 9.09 1.92
N GLU A 189 6.49 8.72 1.47
CA GLU A 189 7.53 8.09 2.28
C GLU A 189 8.07 9.07 3.34
N GLU A 190 8.18 10.35 3.00
CA GLU A 190 8.62 11.40 3.93
C GLU A 190 7.63 11.59 5.09
N TYR A 191 6.33 11.51 4.80
CA TYR A 191 5.30 11.53 5.85
C TYR A 191 5.38 10.31 6.76
N ILE A 192 5.56 9.11 6.20
CA ILE A 192 5.71 7.87 6.98
C ILE A 192 6.93 7.98 7.90
N ILE A 193 8.08 8.42 7.37
CA ILE A 193 9.31 8.66 8.16
C ILE A 193 9.04 9.67 9.29
N GLY A 194 8.45 10.82 8.98
CA GLY A 194 8.19 11.88 9.96
C GLY A 194 7.26 11.45 11.10
N PHE A 195 6.31 10.57 10.82
CA PHE A 195 5.36 10.06 11.82
C PHE A 195 5.86 8.86 12.61
N LYS A 196 6.99 8.26 12.22
CA LYS A 196 7.63 7.17 12.95
C LYS A 196 7.64 7.49 14.44
N SER A 197 8.24 8.58 14.91
CA SER A 197 8.30 8.95 16.36
C SER A 197 6.98 8.89 17.17
N LYS A 198 5.80 8.91 16.51
CA LYS A 198 4.47 8.82 17.12
C LYS A 198 3.90 7.41 17.22
N VAL A 199 4.49 6.42 16.54
CA VAL A 199 4.05 5.03 16.51
C VAL A 199 4.72 4.26 17.67
N PRO A 200 4.03 3.30 18.33
CA PRO A 200 4.64 2.47 19.36
C PRO A 200 5.88 1.73 18.87
N LYS A 201 6.93 1.66 19.71
CA LYS A 201 8.15 0.91 19.37
C LYS A 201 7.94 -0.59 19.16
N SER A 202 6.81 -1.12 19.66
CA SER A 202 6.36 -2.50 19.49
C SER A 202 5.65 -2.75 18.15
N HIS A 203 5.41 -1.72 17.34
CA HIS A 203 4.78 -1.88 16.03
C HIS A 203 5.62 -2.75 15.10
N VAL A 204 4.98 -3.62 14.31
CA VAL A 204 5.67 -4.64 13.52
C VAL A 204 6.65 -4.07 12.48
N THR A 205 6.39 -2.87 11.98
CA THR A 205 7.27 -2.15 11.03
C THR A 205 8.19 -1.13 11.71
N TRP A 206 8.22 -1.05 13.04
CA TRP A 206 8.95 0.00 13.76
C TRP A 206 10.45 0.02 13.49
N SER A 207 11.08 -1.15 13.48
CA SER A 207 12.52 -1.30 13.21
C SER A 207 12.86 -1.12 11.73
N LEU A 208 11.86 -1.13 10.85
CA LEU A 208 12.06 -1.07 9.40
C LEU A 208 12.21 0.38 8.93
N ALA A 209 13.00 0.55 7.87
CA ALA A 209 12.94 1.75 7.07
C ALA A 209 11.62 1.76 6.28
N PRO A 210 10.96 2.92 6.11
CA PRO A 210 9.81 3.02 5.22
C PRO A 210 10.20 2.57 3.81
N GLY A 211 9.47 1.58 3.31
CA GLY A 211 9.86 0.86 2.10
C GLY A 211 8.90 -0.28 1.80
N TYR A 212 9.33 -1.16 0.92
CA TYR A 212 8.63 -2.42 0.70
C TYR A 212 8.81 -3.34 1.92
N VAL A 213 7.74 -4.03 2.32
CA VAL A 213 7.76 -5.04 3.38
C VAL A 213 6.89 -6.21 2.97
N LEU A 214 7.43 -7.42 2.98
CA LEU A 214 6.70 -8.63 2.62
C LEU A 214 6.32 -9.41 3.87
N PHE A 215 5.02 -9.48 4.18
CA PHE A 215 4.49 -10.36 5.21
C PHE A 215 4.41 -11.78 4.66
N VAL A 216 5.07 -12.74 5.32
CA VAL A 216 5.23 -14.12 4.84
C VAL A 216 5.00 -15.12 5.96
N ASN A 217 4.81 -16.39 5.60
CA ASN A 217 5.04 -17.51 6.50
C ASN A 217 6.00 -18.47 5.82
N LYS A 218 7.08 -18.85 6.50
CA LYS A 218 8.14 -19.70 5.92
C LYS A 218 7.71 -21.12 5.53
N TYR A 219 6.52 -21.56 5.94
CA TYR A 219 5.95 -22.86 5.57
C TYR A 219 4.82 -22.74 4.55
N SER A 220 4.52 -21.54 4.05
CA SER A 220 3.46 -21.32 3.09
C SER A 220 4.02 -21.37 1.66
N PRO A 221 3.57 -22.31 0.81
CA PRO A 221 4.02 -22.35 -0.59
C PRO A 221 3.58 -21.11 -1.37
N PHE A 222 2.53 -20.41 -0.90
CA PHE A 222 2.13 -19.12 -1.45
C PHE A 222 3.11 -18.01 -1.09
N SER A 223 3.71 -18.05 0.10
CA SER A 223 4.77 -17.10 0.49
C SER A 223 6.06 -17.35 -0.27
N ASP A 224 6.32 -18.60 -0.65
CA ASP A 224 7.49 -18.97 -1.43
C ASP A 224 7.50 -18.35 -2.82
N ARG A 225 6.33 -18.11 -3.45
CA ARG A 225 6.24 -17.46 -4.77
C ARG A 225 6.93 -16.09 -4.81
N PRO A 226 6.52 -15.06 -4.03
CA PRO A 226 7.22 -13.78 -4.04
C PRO A 226 8.63 -13.85 -3.45
N ARG A 227 8.92 -14.76 -2.51
CA ARG A 227 10.29 -14.98 -2.02
C ARG A 227 11.21 -15.46 -3.14
N LEU A 228 10.71 -16.37 -3.99
CA LEU A 228 11.41 -16.89 -5.16
C LEU A 228 11.57 -15.83 -6.24
N ALA A 229 10.54 -15.02 -6.49
CA ALA A 229 10.65 -13.87 -7.39
C ALA A 229 11.73 -12.87 -6.91
N CYS A 230 11.76 -12.53 -5.62
CA CYS A 230 12.82 -11.71 -5.04
C CYS A 230 14.20 -12.34 -5.22
N ALA A 231 14.33 -13.65 -4.99
CA ALA A 231 15.60 -14.37 -5.14
C ALA A 231 16.09 -14.40 -6.60
N LEU A 232 15.20 -14.62 -7.57
CA LEU A 232 15.50 -14.62 -9.00
C LEU A 232 15.89 -13.23 -9.51
N LYS A 233 15.21 -12.20 -9.02
CA LYS A 233 15.45 -10.81 -9.42
C LYS A 233 16.58 -10.14 -8.63
N ASN A 234 17.12 -10.77 -7.58
CA ASN A 234 18.05 -10.15 -6.63
C ASN A 234 17.46 -8.88 -5.99
N ILE A 235 16.22 -8.99 -5.50
CA ILE A 235 15.56 -7.94 -4.72
C ILE A 235 15.71 -8.29 -3.24
N ASP A 236 16.28 -7.37 -2.46
CA ASP A 236 16.39 -7.49 -1.01
C ASP A 236 15.26 -6.69 -0.34
N LEU A 237 14.27 -7.40 0.21
CA LEU A 237 13.13 -6.82 0.90
C LEU A 237 13.07 -7.32 2.36
N PRO A 238 12.77 -6.45 3.32
CA PRO A 238 12.37 -6.88 4.66
C PRO A 238 11.19 -7.86 4.61
N MET A 239 11.39 -9.04 5.20
CA MET A 239 10.34 -10.05 5.35
C MET A 239 9.90 -10.12 6.81
N LEU A 240 8.60 -10.04 7.04
CA LEU A 240 7.98 -10.18 8.36
C LEU A 240 7.26 -11.51 8.45
N GLU A 241 7.73 -12.38 9.33
CA GLU A 241 7.10 -13.67 9.59
C GLU A 241 5.77 -13.48 10.33
N ILE A 242 4.71 -14.08 9.80
CA ILE A 242 3.39 -14.17 10.40
C ILE A 242 3.16 -15.63 10.78
N ASP A 243 2.95 -15.89 12.08
CA ASP A 243 2.57 -17.21 12.56
C ASP A 243 1.09 -17.49 12.22
N LEU A 244 0.84 -18.37 11.25
CA LEU A 244 -0.50 -18.75 10.85
C LEU A 244 -1.23 -19.63 11.88
N LYS A 245 -0.51 -20.26 12.82
CA LYS A 245 -1.13 -21.02 13.93
C LYS A 245 -1.61 -20.08 15.04
N GLN A 246 -0.96 -18.93 15.18
CA GLN A 246 -1.30 -17.88 16.14
C GLN A 246 -1.39 -16.54 15.42
N LEU A 247 -2.37 -16.43 14.52
CA LEU A 247 -2.51 -15.26 13.68
C LEU A 247 -2.66 -14.00 14.55
N PRO A 248 -1.80 -12.99 14.38
CA PRO A 248 -1.93 -11.76 15.12
C PRO A 248 -3.24 -11.05 14.77
N SER A 249 -4.04 -10.67 15.77
CA SER A 249 -5.36 -10.04 15.56
C SER A 249 -5.32 -8.73 14.77
N TRP A 250 -4.15 -8.09 14.68
CA TRP A 250 -3.93 -6.90 13.87
C TRP A 250 -3.72 -7.20 12.38
N PHE A 251 -3.39 -8.43 12.00
CA PHE A 251 -3.01 -8.77 10.63
C PHE A 251 -4.18 -8.56 9.64
N ARG A 252 -5.41 -8.82 10.09
CA ARG A 252 -6.64 -8.56 9.33
C ARG A 252 -6.79 -7.11 8.83
N TRP A 253 -6.13 -6.16 9.50
CA TRP A 253 -6.12 -4.75 9.09
C TRP A 253 -5.21 -4.51 7.88
N PHE A 254 -4.18 -5.32 7.72
CA PHE A 254 -3.29 -5.27 6.57
C PHE A 254 -3.81 -6.13 5.43
N ASN A 255 -4.40 -7.28 5.74
CA ASN A 255 -5.07 -8.15 4.77
C ASN A 255 -6.34 -8.76 5.37
N GLN A 256 -7.51 -8.30 4.92
CA GLN A 256 -8.81 -8.77 5.40
C GLN A 256 -9.09 -10.25 5.12
N ARG A 257 -8.36 -10.86 4.17
CA ARG A 257 -8.43 -12.32 3.92
C ARG A 257 -7.65 -13.13 4.94
N GLU A 258 -6.86 -12.48 5.79
CA GLU A 258 -6.05 -13.13 6.83
C GLU A 258 -5.05 -14.14 6.25
N THR A 259 -4.61 -13.91 5.01
CA THR A 259 -3.66 -14.75 4.27
C THR A 259 -2.30 -14.10 4.12
N VAL A 260 -1.28 -14.94 3.98
CA VAL A 260 0.05 -14.55 3.49
C VAL A 260 0.27 -15.16 2.10
N PRO A 261 1.07 -14.54 1.23
CA PRO A 261 1.84 -13.32 1.45
C PRO A 261 1.02 -12.03 1.31
N THR A 262 1.54 -10.93 1.83
CA THR A 262 1.04 -9.55 1.58
C THR A 262 2.22 -8.61 1.45
N LEU A 263 2.26 -7.80 0.40
CA LEU A 263 3.32 -6.81 0.17
C LEU A 263 2.81 -5.42 0.54
N LEU A 264 3.46 -4.77 1.50
CA LEU A 264 3.33 -3.35 1.80
C LEU A 264 4.30 -2.55 0.93
N THR A 265 3.86 -1.45 0.35
CA THR A 265 4.69 -0.55 -0.47
C THR A 265 5.16 0.69 0.32
N PRO A 266 6.18 1.41 -0.17
CA PRO A 266 6.60 2.67 0.43
C PRO A 266 5.50 3.73 0.45
N GLN A 267 4.50 3.64 -0.45
CA GLN A 267 3.36 4.56 -0.51
C GLN A 267 2.24 4.20 0.48
N GLY A 268 2.45 3.16 1.29
CA GLY A 268 1.46 2.65 2.22
C GLY A 268 0.36 1.83 1.55
N THR A 269 0.53 1.34 0.32
CA THR A 269 -0.46 0.49 -0.34
C THR A 269 -0.17 -0.98 -0.09
N TYR A 270 -1.20 -1.83 -0.22
CA TYR A 270 -1.08 -3.27 -0.07
C TYR A 270 -1.30 -3.96 -1.41
N VAL A 271 -0.39 -4.86 -1.76
CA VAL A 271 -0.53 -5.78 -2.88
C VAL A 271 -0.77 -7.15 -2.28
N HIS A 272 -1.85 -7.79 -2.73
CA HIS A 272 -2.30 -9.08 -2.22
C HIS A 272 -2.24 -10.13 -3.33
N GLU A 273 -2.47 -11.39 -2.94
CA GLU A 273 -2.35 -12.58 -3.78
C GLU A 273 -0.92 -12.86 -4.21
N SER A 274 -0.46 -14.08 -3.92
CA SER A 274 0.94 -14.49 -4.12
C SER A 274 1.43 -14.24 -5.54
N GLN A 275 0.65 -14.62 -6.56
CA GLN A 275 1.05 -14.47 -7.96
C GLN A 275 0.96 -13.01 -8.45
N LEU A 276 -0.02 -12.24 -7.97
CA LEU A 276 -0.10 -10.82 -8.30
C LEU A 276 1.04 -10.03 -7.66
N ILE A 277 1.51 -10.43 -6.48
CA ILE A 277 2.72 -9.86 -5.87
C ILE A 277 3.94 -10.18 -6.73
N VAL A 278 4.07 -11.40 -7.28
CA VAL A 278 5.15 -11.75 -8.22
C VAL A 278 5.14 -10.83 -9.44
N HIS A 279 3.98 -10.63 -10.07
CA HIS A 279 3.85 -9.73 -11.23
C HIS A 279 4.20 -8.29 -10.87
N TYR A 280 3.71 -7.81 -9.71
CA TYR A 280 4.00 -6.47 -9.22
C TYR A 280 5.50 -6.26 -8.94
N LEU A 281 6.18 -7.26 -8.38
CA LEU A 281 7.63 -7.22 -8.16
C LEU A 281 8.41 -7.26 -9.48
N ASP A 282 7.93 -7.98 -10.49
CA ASP A 282 8.59 -8.02 -11.80
C ASP A 282 8.52 -6.68 -12.52
N ASP A 283 7.32 -6.08 -12.56
CA ASP A 283 7.06 -4.77 -13.17
C ASP A 283 7.70 -3.61 -12.38
N GLY A 284 7.70 -3.71 -11.05
CA GLY A 284 8.18 -2.66 -10.15
C GLY A 284 9.71 -2.58 -10.03
N PHE A 285 10.41 -3.65 -10.42
CA PHE A 285 11.87 -3.73 -10.37
C PHE A 285 12.45 -4.24 -11.72
N PRO A 286 12.24 -3.50 -12.83
CA PRO A 286 12.66 -3.94 -14.17
C PRO A 286 14.18 -3.98 -14.35
N GLU A 287 14.93 -3.24 -13.53
CA GLU A 287 16.40 -3.22 -13.49
C GLU A 287 17.02 -4.37 -12.67
N HIS A 288 16.20 -5.14 -11.96
CA HIS A 288 16.61 -6.23 -11.07
C HIS A 288 16.45 -7.60 -11.74
N GLY A 289 17.58 -8.25 -12.05
CA GLY A 289 17.64 -9.59 -12.60
C GLY A 289 16.92 -9.74 -13.95
N PRO A 290 16.77 -10.99 -14.46
CA PRO A 290 15.99 -11.24 -15.66
C PRO A 290 14.50 -10.96 -15.40
N ALA A 291 13.79 -10.55 -16.46
CA ALA A 291 12.33 -10.42 -16.41
C ALA A 291 11.69 -11.80 -16.23
N LEU A 292 10.72 -11.89 -15.32
CA LEU A 292 9.93 -13.11 -15.10
C LEU A 292 8.74 -13.19 -16.05
N LEU A 293 8.21 -12.03 -16.47
CA LEU A 293 7.13 -11.91 -17.43
C LEU A 293 7.67 -11.55 -18.82
N PRO A 294 7.22 -12.23 -19.89
CA PRO A 294 7.47 -11.81 -21.26
C PRO A 294 6.83 -10.45 -21.56
N LYS A 295 7.46 -9.67 -22.43
CA LYS A 295 6.97 -8.34 -22.84
C LYS A 295 6.08 -8.37 -24.08
N ASP A 296 6.08 -9.49 -24.81
CA ASP A 296 5.23 -9.72 -25.97
C ASP A 296 3.91 -10.43 -25.58
N ALA A 297 2.89 -10.25 -26.43
CA ALA A 297 1.53 -10.73 -26.15
C ALA A 297 1.44 -12.26 -26.10
N ASP A 298 2.15 -12.96 -26.98
CA ASP A 298 2.11 -14.42 -27.07
C ASP A 298 2.80 -15.05 -25.86
N GLY A 299 4.00 -14.59 -25.51
CA GLY A 299 4.69 -14.99 -24.29
C GLY A 299 3.86 -14.71 -23.03
N SER A 300 3.23 -13.53 -22.94
CA SER A 300 2.34 -13.24 -21.81
C SER A 300 1.13 -14.17 -21.77
N TYR A 301 0.56 -14.56 -22.92
CA TYR A 301 -0.55 -15.51 -22.97
C TYR A 301 -0.11 -16.87 -22.43
N HIS A 302 1.03 -17.40 -22.89
CA HIS A 302 1.52 -18.71 -22.47
C HIS A 302 1.80 -18.77 -20.96
N VAL A 303 2.45 -17.75 -20.39
CA VAL A 303 2.69 -17.70 -18.94
C VAL A 303 1.37 -17.69 -18.16
N ARG A 304 0.41 -16.84 -18.54
CA ARG A 304 -0.88 -16.74 -17.86
C ARG A 304 -1.73 -18.00 -18.03
N PHE A 305 -1.63 -18.67 -19.17
CA PHE A 305 -2.29 -19.93 -19.41
C PHE A 305 -1.77 -21.03 -18.48
N VAL A 306 -0.44 -21.12 -18.31
CA VAL A 306 0.15 -22.03 -17.32
C VAL A 306 -0.29 -21.65 -15.91
N GLU A 307 -0.23 -20.37 -15.50
CA GLU A 307 -0.70 -19.92 -14.18
C GLU A 307 -2.15 -20.34 -13.89
N SER A 308 -3.04 -20.24 -14.88
CA SER A 308 -4.43 -20.69 -14.75
C SER A 308 -4.53 -22.21 -14.53
N ASN A 309 -3.68 -23.01 -15.18
CA ASN A 309 -3.62 -24.45 -14.97
C ASN A 309 -3.02 -24.82 -13.60
N VAL A 310 -2.09 -24.00 -13.08
CA VAL A 310 -1.56 -24.16 -11.73
C VAL A 310 -2.66 -23.98 -10.68
N ASP A 311 -3.62 -23.09 -10.89
CA ASP A 311 -4.74 -22.92 -9.95
C ASP A 311 -5.59 -24.21 -9.84
N TYR A 312 -5.94 -24.84 -10.98
CA TYR A 312 -6.63 -26.14 -10.97
C TYR A 312 -5.79 -27.24 -10.31
N PHE A 313 -4.48 -27.27 -10.59
CA PHE A 313 -3.56 -28.21 -9.96
C PHE A 313 -3.53 -28.04 -8.44
N MET A 314 -3.45 -26.80 -7.95
CA MET A 314 -3.42 -26.51 -6.51
C MET A 314 -4.70 -26.94 -5.80
N ASP A 315 -5.87 -26.59 -6.35
CA ASP A 315 -7.15 -26.93 -5.74
C ASP A 315 -7.31 -28.46 -5.59
N ALA A 316 -6.94 -29.21 -6.62
CA ALA A 316 -6.96 -30.67 -6.60
C ALA A 316 -5.89 -31.25 -5.66
N MET A 317 -4.68 -30.68 -5.67
CA MET A 317 -3.57 -31.05 -4.78
C MET A 317 -3.95 -30.93 -3.30
N TYR A 318 -4.49 -29.78 -2.88
CA TYR A 318 -4.91 -29.58 -1.50
C TYR A 318 -6.09 -30.48 -1.12
N SER A 319 -7.01 -30.72 -2.06
CA SER A 319 -8.14 -31.63 -1.85
C SER A 319 -7.65 -33.07 -1.59
N LEU A 320 -6.64 -33.54 -2.34
CA LEU A 320 -6.02 -34.85 -2.14
C LEU A 320 -5.19 -34.95 -0.86
N ILE A 321 -4.44 -33.90 -0.50
CA ILE A 321 -3.69 -33.89 0.78
C ILE A 321 -4.66 -33.98 1.97
N LYS A 322 -5.84 -33.36 1.86
CA LYS A 322 -6.86 -33.39 2.91
C LYS A 322 -7.64 -34.71 2.95
N ASP A 323 -7.97 -35.27 1.79
CA ASP A 323 -8.67 -36.54 1.64
C ASP A 323 -8.06 -37.35 0.47
N PRO A 324 -7.06 -38.20 0.75
CA PRO A 324 -6.36 -38.98 -0.28
C PRO A 324 -7.25 -39.97 -1.04
N LYS A 325 -8.46 -40.25 -0.54
CA LYS A 325 -9.42 -41.17 -1.17
C LYS A 325 -10.43 -40.45 -2.06
N ASN A 326 -10.37 -39.13 -2.16
CA ASN A 326 -11.26 -38.35 -2.99
C ASN A 326 -10.97 -38.60 -4.48
N MET A 327 -11.78 -39.47 -5.10
CA MET A 327 -11.62 -39.84 -6.50
C MET A 327 -11.83 -38.68 -7.48
N ASN A 328 -12.76 -37.77 -7.20
CA ASN A 328 -12.98 -36.60 -8.05
C ASN A 328 -11.74 -35.69 -8.03
N ALA A 329 -11.19 -35.42 -6.84
CA ALA A 329 -9.95 -34.65 -6.71
C ALA A 329 -8.77 -35.35 -7.38
N LYS A 330 -8.75 -36.70 -7.38
CA LYS A 330 -7.73 -37.46 -8.11
C LYS A 330 -7.83 -37.27 -9.62
N GLU A 331 -9.04 -37.34 -10.18
CA GLU A 331 -9.27 -37.11 -11.61
C GLU A 331 -8.92 -35.67 -12.01
N GLU A 332 -9.31 -34.68 -11.20
CA GLU A 332 -8.97 -33.27 -11.40
C GLU A 332 -7.46 -33.02 -11.32
N PHE A 333 -6.79 -33.63 -10.34
CA PHE A 333 -5.34 -33.57 -10.20
C PHE A 333 -4.65 -34.19 -11.42
N ASP A 334 -5.10 -35.37 -11.85
CA ASP A 334 -4.48 -36.07 -12.97
C ASP A 334 -4.64 -35.30 -14.29
N TRP A 335 -5.79 -34.65 -14.47
CA TRP A 335 -6.04 -33.75 -15.58
C TRP A 335 -5.13 -32.52 -15.52
N ALA A 336 -5.08 -31.81 -14.39
CA ALA A 336 -4.31 -30.58 -14.27
C ALA A 336 -2.80 -30.83 -14.35
N ALA A 337 -2.30 -31.84 -13.64
CA ALA A 337 -0.90 -32.27 -13.72
C ALA A 337 -0.55 -32.75 -15.13
N GLY A 338 -1.45 -33.48 -15.79
CA GLY A 338 -1.27 -33.92 -17.17
C GLY A 338 -1.21 -32.76 -18.17
N GLU A 339 -2.01 -31.72 -17.96
CA GLU A 339 -1.98 -30.53 -18.81
C GLU A 339 -0.69 -29.72 -18.60
N LEU A 340 -0.28 -29.51 -17.35
CA LEU A 340 1.00 -28.85 -17.04
C LEU A 340 2.20 -29.65 -17.60
N GLU A 341 2.20 -30.98 -17.50
CA GLU A 341 3.23 -31.85 -18.07
C GLU A 341 3.30 -31.70 -19.61
N LYS A 342 2.15 -31.66 -20.30
CA LYS A 342 2.12 -31.43 -21.76
C LYS A 342 2.67 -30.06 -22.12
N LEU A 343 2.22 -29.01 -21.43
CA LEU A 343 2.67 -27.63 -21.68
C LEU A 343 4.17 -27.48 -21.44
N LEU A 344 4.72 -28.17 -20.43
CA LEU A 344 6.15 -28.15 -20.15
C LEU A 344 6.95 -28.87 -21.26
N ALA A 345 6.38 -29.92 -21.87
CA ALA A 345 6.98 -30.64 -23.00
C ALA A 345 7.00 -29.86 -24.33
N GLU A 346 6.21 -28.78 -24.45
CA GLU A 346 6.19 -27.94 -25.65
C GLU A 346 7.44 -27.06 -25.77
N HIS A 347 8.19 -26.85 -24.69
CA HIS A 347 9.39 -26.02 -24.66
C HIS A 347 9.17 -24.62 -25.28
N GLN A 348 8.02 -24.01 -24.98
CA GLN A 348 7.58 -22.73 -25.56
C GLN A 348 8.63 -21.62 -25.46
N PHE A 349 9.41 -21.60 -24.37
CA PHE A 349 10.49 -20.62 -24.14
C PHE A 349 11.89 -21.22 -24.27
N GLY A 350 12.01 -22.38 -24.92
CA GLY A 350 13.25 -23.11 -25.15
C GLY A 350 13.43 -24.34 -24.27
N GLU A 351 14.49 -25.10 -24.59
CA GLU A 351 14.86 -26.31 -23.86
C GLU A 351 15.27 -26.03 -22.41
N GLY A 352 14.94 -26.95 -21.51
CA GLY A 352 15.31 -26.90 -20.10
C GLY A 352 14.25 -27.49 -19.17
N PRO A 353 14.52 -27.51 -17.86
CA PRO A 353 13.61 -28.14 -16.89
C PRO A 353 12.44 -27.24 -16.47
N PHE A 354 12.39 -25.99 -16.94
CA PHE A 354 11.41 -24.98 -16.54
C PHE A 354 10.56 -24.53 -17.72
N PHE A 355 9.38 -23.97 -17.45
CA PHE A 355 8.57 -23.30 -18.46
C PHE A 355 9.34 -22.14 -19.12
N GLY A 356 10.19 -21.43 -18.37
CA GLY A 356 11.11 -20.43 -18.91
C GLY A 356 12.37 -20.99 -19.60
N GLY A 357 12.41 -22.30 -19.89
CA GLY A 357 13.56 -22.98 -20.49
C GLY A 357 14.64 -23.28 -19.44
N THR A 358 15.82 -22.67 -19.58
CA THR A 358 16.94 -22.89 -18.64
C THR A 358 16.82 -22.12 -17.32
N THR A 359 15.94 -21.12 -17.26
CA THR A 359 15.71 -20.26 -16.09
C THR A 359 14.22 -20.18 -15.78
N MET A 360 13.88 -19.97 -14.51
CA MET A 360 12.48 -19.83 -14.09
C MET A 360 11.88 -18.50 -14.58
N ASN A 361 10.68 -18.55 -15.17
CA ASN A 361 9.82 -17.39 -15.43
C ASN A 361 8.67 -17.33 -14.40
N ALA A 362 7.69 -16.43 -14.57
CA ALA A 362 6.59 -16.29 -13.62
C ALA A 362 5.68 -17.54 -13.53
N ALA A 363 5.56 -18.35 -14.60
CA ALA A 363 4.83 -19.61 -14.57
C ALA A 363 5.54 -20.63 -13.67
N ASP A 364 6.86 -20.72 -13.76
CA ASP A 364 7.67 -21.54 -12.86
C ASP A 364 7.57 -21.08 -11.41
N VAL A 365 7.61 -19.76 -11.17
CA VAL A 365 7.42 -19.19 -9.83
C VAL A 365 6.05 -19.56 -9.27
N SER A 366 5.01 -19.68 -10.10
CA SER A 366 3.69 -20.14 -9.68
C SER A 366 3.67 -21.62 -9.28
N LEU A 367 4.34 -22.48 -10.05
CA LEU A 367 4.24 -23.94 -9.93
C LEU A 367 5.29 -24.58 -9.02
N VAL A 368 6.56 -24.18 -9.11
CA VAL A 368 7.69 -24.84 -8.45
C VAL A 368 7.49 -24.96 -6.92
N PRO A 369 7.06 -23.91 -6.19
CA PRO A 369 6.76 -24.04 -4.77
C PRO A 369 5.71 -25.12 -4.48
N MET A 370 4.67 -25.24 -5.32
CA MET A 370 3.62 -26.26 -5.14
C MET A 370 4.17 -27.66 -5.35
N LEU A 371 5.01 -27.87 -6.37
CA LEU A 371 5.64 -29.16 -6.62
C LEU A 371 6.58 -29.59 -5.49
N VAL A 372 7.37 -28.65 -4.95
CA VAL A 372 8.29 -28.91 -3.83
C VAL A 372 7.52 -29.31 -2.57
N HIS A 373 6.44 -28.58 -2.26
CA HIS A 373 5.59 -28.92 -1.12
C HIS A 373 4.85 -30.24 -1.32
N LEU A 374 4.36 -30.52 -2.53
CA LEU A 374 3.75 -31.80 -2.86
C LEU A 374 4.73 -32.95 -2.65
N LYS A 375 5.95 -32.82 -3.16
CA LYS A 375 7.03 -33.81 -2.98
C LYS A 375 7.35 -34.05 -1.50
N ALA A 376 7.27 -33.02 -0.65
CA ALA A 376 7.46 -33.17 0.78
C ALA A 376 6.27 -33.84 1.50
N CYS A 377 5.06 -33.70 0.96
CA CYS A 377 3.85 -34.29 1.51
C CYS A 377 3.63 -35.75 1.07
N THR A 378 4.10 -36.14 -0.11
CA THR A 378 3.92 -37.50 -0.65
C THR A 378 5.17 -38.36 -0.44
N PRO A 379 5.05 -39.65 -0.08
CA PRO A 379 3.80 -40.42 -0.01
C PRO A 379 3.08 -40.39 1.35
N ASP A 380 3.64 -39.69 2.33
CA ASP A 380 3.23 -39.79 3.75
C ASP A 380 1.81 -39.30 4.01
N LEU A 381 1.39 -38.19 3.38
CA LEU A 381 0.05 -37.61 3.51
C LEU A 381 -0.95 -38.15 2.47
N THR A 382 -0.52 -39.06 1.61
CA THR A 382 -1.31 -39.55 0.45
C THR A 382 -1.45 -41.08 0.46
N GLU A 383 -1.50 -41.69 1.64
CA GLU A 383 -1.67 -43.13 1.84
C GLU A 383 -0.69 -44.00 1.04
N GLY A 384 0.57 -43.56 0.90
CA GLY A 384 1.58 -44.31 0.17
C GLY A 384 1.74 -43.90 -1.31
N GLN A 385 0.92 -42.99 -1.83
CA GLN A 385 0.94 -42.58 -3.23
C GLN A 385 1.92 -41.43 -3.48
N ASP A 386 2.92 -41.65 -4.34
CA ASP A 386 3.69 -40.55 -4.94
C ASP A 386 2.88 -39.94 -6.10
N LEU A 387 2.31 -38.76 -5.88
CA LEU A 387 1.45 -38.09 -6.86
C LEU A 387 2.24 -37.55 -8.07
N LEU A 388 3.55 -37.38 -7.97
CA LEU A 388 4.40 -36.92 -9.07
C LEU A 388 5.03 -38.07 -9.88
N ALA A 389 4.88 -39.33 -9.44
CA ALA A 389 5.54 -40.49 -10.06
C ALA A 389 5.26 -40.65 -11.57
N ASN A 390 4.10 -40.20 -12.04
CA ASN A 390 3.69 -40.32 -13.44
C ASN A 390 3.98 -39.06 -14.27
N TYR A 391 4.48 -37.98 -13.66
CA TYR A 391 4.69 -36.67 -14.28
C TYR A 391 6.18 -36.32 -14.22
N LYS A 392 6.95 -36.83 -15.19
CA LYS A 392 8.41 -36.82 -15.16
C LYS A 392 8.98 -35.41 -15.30
N LEU A 393 8.38 -34.59 -16.16
CA LEU A 393 8.81 -33.21 -16.36
C LEU A 393 8.47 -32.35 -15.14
N LEU A 394 7.29 -32.53 -14.54
CA LEU A 394 6.95 -31.88 -13.27
C LEU A 394 7.90 -32.31 -12.14
N ALA A 395 8.19 -33.60 -12.00
CA ALA A 395 9.15 -34.09 -11.01
C ALA A 395 10.57 -33.52 -11.24
N ALA A 396 10.99 -33.39 -12.50
CA ALA A 396 12.27 -32.77 -12.87
C ALA A 396 12.29 -31.26 -12.57
N ALA A 397 11.22 -30.53 -12.88
CA ALA A 397 11.07 -29.12 -12.57
C ALA A 397 11.12 -28.88 -11.04
N ALA A 398 10.50 -29.75 -10.25
CA ALA A 398 10.55 -29.70 -8.78
C ALA A 398 12.00 -29.83 -8.27
N GLU A 399 12.75 -30.80 -8.78
CA GLU A 399 14.14 -31.04 -8.39
C GLU A 399 15.07 -29.90 -8.84
N ALA A 400 14.91 -29.43 -10.08
CA ALA A 400 15.66 -28.31 -10.61
C ALA A 400 15.38 -27.02 -9.80
N GLY A 401 14.11 -26.79 -9.45
CA GLY A 401 13.69 -25.68 -8.59
C GLY A 401 14.37 -25.73 -7.22
N LEU A 402 14.27 -26.87 -6.53
CA LEU A 402 14.85 -27.09 -5.20
C LEU A 402 16.37 -26.93 -5.18
N THR A 403 17.06 -27.34 -6.25
CA THR A 403 18.53 -27.31 -6.34
C THR A 403 19.10 -26.02 -6.94
N SER A 404 18.25 -25.16 -7.53
CA SER A 404 18.64 -23.86 -8.07
C SER A 404 19.17 -22.91 -6.98
N GLU A 405 19.98 -21.92 -7.38
CA GLU A 405 20.47 -20.90 -6.43
C GLU A 405 19.34 -20.10 -5.79
N ALA A 406 18.28 -19.79 -6.54
CA ALA A 406 17.12 -19.08 -6.04
C ALA A 406 16.29 -19.95 -5.10
N GLY A 407 16.04 -21.22 -5.47
CA GLY A 407 15.31 -22.17 -4.64
C GLY A 407 15.99 -22.44 -3.30
N LYS A 408 17.33 -22.50 -3.25
CA LYS A 408 18.07 -22.66 -1.99
C LYS A 408 17.95 -21.47 -1.01
N LYS A 409 17.55 -20.28 -1.50
CA LYS A 409 17.34 -19.08 -0.67
C LYS A 409 15.94 -19.02 -0.07
N VAL A 410 14.99 -19.80 -0.60
CA VAL A 410 13.57 -19.81 -0.23
C VAL A 410 13.29 -21.05 0.61
#